data_AF-A0A914PE17-F1
#
_entry.id   AF-A0A914PE17-F1
#
_cell.length_a   1.000
_cell.length_b   1.000
_cell.length_c   1.000
_cell.angle_alpha   90.00
_cell.angle_beta   90.00
_cell.angle_gamma   90.00
#
_symmetry.space_group_name_H-M   'P 1'
#
loop_
_entity.id
_entity.type
_entity.pdbx_description
1 polymer ?
#
loop_
_entity_poly.entity_id
_entity_poly.type
_entity_poly.pdbx_seq_one_letter_code
_entity_poly.pdbx_strand_id
1 'polypeptide(L)'
;MHECLTGHTPFFAKEQPDTIKKIKAGLFGNEYNIDEEPFKIIKGLLAPDANKRTDLVEVRQNPWLLGQLEVFDEKTSSDISE
;
A
#
# COMPACT_ATOMS: atom_id res chain seq x y z
N MET A 1 -0.95 -4.52 0.78
CA MET A 1 -0.21 -3.34 1.27
C MET A 1 -1.04 -2.51 2.25
N HIS A 2 -2.13 -1.83 1.84
CA HIS A 2 -2.98 -1.07 2.78
C HIS A 2 -3.42 -1.90 4.00
N GLU A 3 -3.97 -3.09 3.76
CA GLU A 3 -4.40 -4.01 4.82
C GLU A 3 -3.23 -4.51 5.68
N CYS A 4 -2.03 -4.67 5.10
CA CYS A 4 -0.83 -5.03 5.86
C CYS A 4 -0.40 -3.89 6.82
N LEU A 5 -0.59 -2.64 6.43
CA LEU A 5 -0.21 -1.47 7.24
C LEU A 5 -1.27 -1.08 8.27
N THR A 6 -2.55 -1.38 8.01
CA THR A 6 -3.68 -0.87 8.81
C THR A 6 -4.51 -1.97 9.49
N GLY A 7 -4.36 -3.22 9.07
CA GLY A 7 -5.27 -4.32 9.44
C GLY A 7 -6.65 -4.23 8.77
N HIS A 8 -6.88 -3.29 7.84
CA HIS A 8 -8.19 -3.04 7.25
C HIS A 8 -8.14 -2.97 5.72
N THR A 9 -9.20 -3.43 5.07
CA THR A 9 -9.33 -3.30 3.60
C THR A 9 -9.68 -1.86 3.22
N PRO A 10 -9.06 -1.30 2.16
CA PRO A 10 -9.19 0.14 1.84
C PRO A 10 -10.63 0.55 1.46
N PHE A 11 -11.40 -0.36 0.86
CA PHE A 11 -12.73 -0.06 0.35
C PHE A 11 -13.86 -0.57 1.24
N PHE A 12 -13.57 -0.98 2.48
CA PHE A 12 -14.58 -1.55 3.35
C PHE A 12 -15.80 -0.64 3.51
N ALA A 13 -16.98 -1.24 3.37
CA ALA A 13 -18.25 -0.66 3.78
C ALA A 13 -19.11 -1.79 4.37
N LYS A 14 -20.07 -1.41 5.23
CA LYS A 14 -20.98 -2.37 5.87
C LYS A 14 -21.76 -3.20 4.86
N GLU A 15 -22.22 -2.56 3.79
CA GLU A 15 -23.01 -3.18 2.73
C GLU A 15 -22.17 -3.38 1.46
N GLN A 16 -22.39 -4.50 0.77
CA GLN A 16 -21.67 -4.84 -0.46
C GLN A 16 -21.84 -3.80 -1.59
N PRO A 17 -23.03 -3.22 -1.84
CA PRO A 17 -23.20 -2.20 -2.87
C PRO A 17 -22.32 -0.96 -2.63
N ASP A 18 -22.14 -0.56 -1.37
CA ASP A 18 -21.31 0.59 -1.00
C ASP A 18 -19.82 0.29 -1.18
N THR A 19 -19.40 -0.94 -0.87
CA THR A 19 -18.03 -1.41 -1.15
C THR A 19 -17.74 -1.32 -2.65
N ILE A 20 -18.65 -1.81 -3.49
CA ILE A 20 -18.51 -1.75 -4.96
C ILE A 20 -18.46 -0.28 -5.44
N LYS A 21 -19.29 0.60 -4.87
CA LYS A 21 -19.28 2.03 -5.20
C LYS A 21 -17.93 2.67 -4.87
N LYS A 22 -17.36 2.38 -3.68
CA LYS A 22 -16.03 2.85 -3.28
C LYS A 22 -14.92 2.35 -4.22
N ILE A 23 -14.94 1.07 -4.58
CA ILE A 23 -13.98 0.47 -5.52
C ILE A 23 -14.02 1.18 -6.87
N LYS A 24 -15.23 1.33 -7.45
CA LYS A 24 -15.40 1.98 -8.76
C LYS A 24 -14.94 3.44 -8.76
N ALA A 25 -15.11 4.13 -7.63
CA ALA A 25 -14.72 5.52 -7.49
C ALA A 25 -13.27 5.71 -7.00
N GLY A 26 -12.57 4.65 -6.58
CA GLY A 26 -11.23 4.75 -5.97
C GLY A 26 -11.23 5.49 -4.64
N LEU A 27 -12.35 5.43 -3.90
CA LEU A 27 -12.53 6.21 -2.68
C LEU A 27 -12.14 5.39 -1.46
N PHE A 28 -10.98 5.71 -0.89
CA PHE A 28 -10.53 5.25 0.41
C PHE A 28 -9.72 6.34 1.11
N GLY A 29 -9.84 6.39 2.44
CA GLY A 29 -9.19 7.40 3.28
C GLY A 29 -7.85 6.95 3.84
N ASN A 30 -7.15 7.87 4.48
CA ASN A 30 -5.99 7.58 5.34
C ASN A 30 -6.39 7.62 6.82
N GLU A 31 -7.47 6.93 7.18
CA GLU A 31 -8.07 7.00 8.52
C GLU A 31 -7.16 6.40 9.62
N TYR A 32 -6.13 5.66 9.21
CA TYR A 32 -5.18 4.97 10.08
C TYR A 32 -3.80 5.63 10.15
N ASN A 33 -3.67 6.87 9.65
CA ASN A 33 -2.42 7.64 9.69
C ASN A 33 -1.22 6.90 9.07
N ILE A 34 -1.42 6.26 7.92
CA ILE A 34 -0.33 5.74 7.11
C ILE A 34 0.56 6.93 6.70
N ASP A 35 1.88 6.77 6.78
CA ASP A 35 2.82 7.81 6.33
C ASP A 35 2.56 8.21 4.86
N GLU A 36 2.92 9.44 4.52
CA GLU A 36 2.58 10.05 3.22
C GLU A 36 3.08 9.22 2.03
N GLU A 37 4.34 8.79 2.06
CA GLU A 37 4.96 8.00 0.99
C GLU A 37 4.26 6.65 0.74
N PRO A 38 4.13 5.74 1.73
CA PRO A 38 3.41 4.49 1.51
C PRO A 38 1.95 4.72 1.10
N PHE A 39 1.29 5.75 1.63
CA PHE A 39 -0.08 6.07 1.22
C PHE A 39 -0.17 6.52 -0.24
N LYS A 40 0.80 7.30 -0.71
CA LYS A 40 0.92 7.72 -2.11
C LYS A 40 1.11 6.52 -3.05
N ILE A 41 1.97 5.57 -2.69
CA ILE A 41 2.16 4.31 -3.44
C ILE A 41 0.84 3.53 -3.52
N ILE A 42 0.15 3.36 -2.39
CA ILE A 42 -1.14 2.65 -2.34
C ILE A 42 -2.18 3.32 -3.24
N LYS A 43 -2.28 4.66 -3.21
CA LYS A 43 -3.18 5.43 -4.11
C LYS A 43 -2.86 5.22 -5.58
N GLY A 44 -1.58 5.21 -5.94
CA GLY A 44 -1.14 4.94 -7.30
C GLY A 44 -1.53 3.54 -7.77
N LEU A 45 -1.32 2.51 -6.94
CA LEU A 45 -1.67 1.13 -7.27
C LEU A 45 -3.18 0.89 -7.35
N LEU A 46 -3.96 1.57 -6.51
CA LEU A 46 -5.41 1.41 -6.41
C LEU A 46 -6.19 2.43 -7.26
N ALA A 47 -5.56 3.06 -8.26
CA ALA A 47 -6.23 3.96 -9.18
C ALA A 47 -7.37 3.24 -9.94
N PRO A 48 -8.59 3.82 -10.02
CA PRO A 48 -9.72 3.20 -10.71
C PRO A 48 -9.47 2.94 -12.20
N ASP A 49 -8.86 3.93 -12.85
CA ASP A 49 -8.43 3.84 -14.24
C ASP A 49 -7.14 3.01 -14.31
N ALA A 50 -7.21 1.86 -14.98
CA ALA A 50 -6.10 0.93 -15.10
C ALA A 50 -4.87 1.56 -15.78
N ASN A 51 -5.06 2.50 -16.71
CA ASN A 51 -3.98 3.18 -17.42
C ASN A 51 -3.29 4.25 -16.56
N LYS A 52 -3.89 4.62 -15.43
CA LYS A 52 -3.33 5.58 -14.47
C LYS A 52 -2.73 4.89 -13.24
N ARG A 53 -2.73 3.56 -13.20
CA ARG A 53 -2.09 2.81 -12.11
C ARG A 53 -0.59 2.97 -12.22
N THR A 54 0.05 3.17 -11.06
CA THR A 54 1.50 3.20 -10.98
C THR A 54 2.08 1.87 -11.46
N ASP A 55 3.12 1.96 -12.28
CA ASP A 55 3.81 0.79 -12.80
C ASP A 55 4.62 0.08 -11.70
N LEU A 56 4.74 -1.24 -11.80
CA LEU A 56 5.44 -2.03 -10.77
C LEU A 56 6.95 -1.78 -10.77
N VAL A 57 7.55 -1.42 -11.92
CA VAL A 57 8.97 -1.03 -11.98
C VAL A 57 9.18 0.28 -11.22
N GLU A 58 8.27 1.24 -11.38
CA GLU A 58 8.29 2.51 -10.62
C GLU A 58 8.12 2.27 -9.12
N VAL A 59 7.18 1.42 -8.70
CA VAL A 59 6.99 1.07 -7.28
C VAL A 59 8.25 0.43 -6.68
N ARG A 60 8.90 -0.47 -7.42
CA ARG A 60 10.12 -1.15 -6.94
C ARG A 60 11.28 -0.18 -6.69
N GLN A 61 11.31 0.94 -7.40
CA GLN A 61 12.34 1.97 -7.25
C GLN A 61 12.00 3.04 -6.22
N ASN A 62 10.85 2.94 -5.55
CA ASN A 62 10.45 3.93 -4.55
C ASN A 62 11.39 3.88 -3.31
N PRO A 63 11.95 5.03 -2.87
CA PRO A 63 12.89 5.08 -1.75
C PRO A 63 12.36 4.54 -0.43
N TRP A 64 11.08 4.77 -0.12
CA TRP A 64 10.47 4.24 1.10
C TRP A 64 10.47 2.71 1.08
N LEU A 65 10.14 2.10 -0.07
CA LEU A 65 10.14 0.64 -0.22
C LEU A 65 11.56 0.06 -0.16
N LEU A 66 12.52 0.71 -0.81
CA LEU A 66 13.93 0.30 -0.78
C LEU A 66 14.50 0.33 0.64
N GLY A 67 14.20 1.37 1.42
CA GLY A 67 14.64 1.44 2.82
C GLY A 67 14.08 0.30 3.70
N GLN A 68 12.91 -0.26 3.37
CA GLN A 68 12.38 -1.43 4.10
C GLN A 68 13.14 -2.73 3.75
N LEU A 69 13.68 -2.83 2.54
CA LEU A 69 14.44 -4.01 2.11
C LEU A 69 15.83 -4.04 2.76
N GLU A 70 16.51 -2.89 2.85
CA GLU A 70 17.80 -2.77 3.53
C GLU A 70 17.69 -3.19 5.01
N VAL A 71 16.65 -2.72 5.70
CA VAL A 71 16.37 -3.13 7.10
C VAL A 71 16.11 -4.63 7.23
N PHE A 72 15.48 -5.24 6.22
CA PHE A 72 15.21 -6.68 6.22
C PHE A 72 16.50 -7.51 6.03
N ASP A 73 17.37 -7.09 5.12
CA ASP A 73 18.66 -7.76 4.85
C ASP A 73 19.62 -7.65 6.04
N GLU A 74 19.61 -6.52 6.76
CA GLU A 74 20.39 -6.35 7.99
C GLU A 74 19.92 -7.28 9.12
N LYS A 75 18.60 -7.36 9.35
CA LYS A 75 18.02 -8.22 10.40
C LYS A 75 18.20 -9.71 10.13
N THR A 76 18.04 -10.13 8.89
CA THR A 76 18.27 -11.54 8.52
C THR A 76 19.75 -11.93 8.64
N SER A 77 20.67 -10.99 8.41
CA SER A 77 22.11 -11.23 8.59
C SER A 77 22.54 -11.28 10.06
N SER A 78 21.90 -10.50 10.95
CA SER A 78 22.16 -10.56 12.39
C SER A 78 21.64 -11.85 13.04
N ASP A 79 20.47 -12.34 12.62
CA ASP A 79 19.84 -13.54 13.20
C ASP A 79 20.54 -14.86 12.84
N ILE A 80 21.40 -14.86 11.81
CA ILE A 80 22.19 -16.04 11.39
C ILE A 80 23.54 -16.11 12.14
N SER A 81 23.90 -15.03 12.84
CA SER A 81 25.22 -14.85 13.46
C SER A 81 25.26 -15.12 14.98
N GLU A 82 24.14 -15.52 15.59
CA GLU A 82 24.01 -15.96 17.00
C GLU A 82 23.78 -17.47 17.12
#